data_AF-A0A2Z6MB23-F1
#
_entry.id   AF-A0A2Z6MB23-F1
#
_cell.length_a   1.000
_cell.length_b   1.000
_cell.length_c   1.000
_cell.angle_alpha   90.00
_cell.angle_beta   90.00
_cell.angle_gamma   90.00
#
_symmetry.space_group_name_H-M   'P 1'
#
loop_
_entity.id
_entity.type
_entity.pdbx_description
1 polymer ?
#
loop_
_entity_poly.entity_id
_entity_poly.type
_entity_poly.pdbx_seq_one_letter_code
_entity_poly.pdbx_strand_id
1 'polypeptide(L)'
;MMRIKWMQVYVFNSSRSVLVNGSPTADFKVEKGLRQGDPLSPFLFLIVAEGLTKMVNQAVELDYYKGFKVSDNLKFNILQFVDDTILVGDDNWENLWCIKYTLRNFELVSGLKVNFHKRGRNEGNNGWFSSNINSVLGNGSSINFWQEKWLGATPLCVEFPHLFRCESNKEDTIIIRGKWEGGDWEWHWNWREDLSNIDMTELSDLEGVLQGIKPNINEEDKCRWIADPSGNFSVHSCYNLLVSSSQTDMVDHNVIRALNDLWLNDIPSKIGVFGGA
;
A
#
# COMPACT_ATOMS: atom_id res chain seq x y z
N MET A 1 -0.22 34.94 10.40
CA MET A 1 1.08 34.89 9.69
C MET A 1 2.28 34.52 10.59
N MET A 2 2.37 35.01 11.84
CA MET A 2 3.51 34.72 12.76
C MET A 2 3.62 33.24 13.19
N ARG A 3 2.50 32.54 13.41
CA ARG A 3 2.49 31.13 13.86
C ARG A 3 3.01 30.13 12.82
N ILE A 4 2.76 30.37 11.53
CA ILE A 4 3.23 29.49 10.45
C ILE A 4 4.75 29.59 10.28
N LYS A 5 5.32 30.80 10.37
CA LYS A 5 6.78 31.00 10.34
C LYS A 5 7.49 30.28 11.49
N TRP A 6 6.92 30.33 12.70
CA TRP A 6 7.48 29.62 13.85
C TRP A 6 7.46 28.10 13.69
N MET A 7 6.35 27.54 13.19
CA MET A 7 6.27 26.10 12.88
C MET A 7 7.24 25.69 11.78
N GLN A 8 7.42 26.52 10.74
CA GLN A 8 8.40 26.26 9.67
C GLN A 8 9.84 26.25 10.19
N VAL A 9 10.23 27.20 11.05
CA VAL A 9 11.57 27.21 11.66
C VAL A 9 11.76 25.97 12.54
N TYR A 10 10.74 25.60 13.31
CA TYR A 10 10.79 24.43 14.21
C TYR A 10 10.92 23.10 13.44
N VAL A 11 10.17 22.93 12.35
CA VAL A 11 10.14 21.69 11.55
C VAL A 11 11.34 21.61 10.60
N PHE A 12 11.71 22.70 9.91
CA PHE A 12 12.69 22.66 8.80
C PHE A 12 14.10 23.16 9.13
N ASN A 13 14.30 23.86 10.26
CA ASN A 13 15.59 24.44 10.64
C ASN A 13 16.14 23.88 11.97
N SER A 14 15.68 22.69 12.39
CA SER A 14 16.24 22.02 13.57
C SER A 14 17.49 21.19 13.21
N SER A 15 18.61 21.52 13.87
CA SER A 15 19.81 20.66 13.94
C SER A 15 19.65 19.69 15.11
N ARG A 16 20.13 18.44 14.97
CA ARG A 16 20.11 17.43 16.04
C ARG A 16 21.46 16.74 16.14
N SER A 17 21.79 16.28 17.34
CA SER A 17 22.87 15.32 17.63
C SER A 17 22.29 14.11 18.36
N VAL A 18 22.87 12.94 18.16
CA VAL A 18 22.51 11.70 18.87
C VAL A 18 23.54 11.45 19.96
N LEU A 19 23.09 11.03 21.13
CA LEU A 19 24.00 10.57 22.17
C LEU A 19 24.40 9.11 21.89
N VAL A 20 25.68 8.86 21.71
CA VAL A 20 26.26 7.52 21.63
C VAL A 20 27.10 7.31 22.88
N ASN A 21 26.72 6.34 23.72
CA ASN A 21 27.36 6.08 25.02
C ASN A 21 27.45 7.32 25.94
N GLY A 22 26.43 8.18 25.91
CA GLY A 22 26.37 9.39 26.73
C GLY A 22 27.17 10.59 26.18
N SER A 23 27.82 10.45 25.02
CA SER A 23 28.54 11.54 24.35
C SER A 23 27.81 11.98 23.07
N PRO A 24 27.63 13.29 22.83
CA PRO A 24 26.93 13.77 21.64
C PRO A 24 27.75 13.57 20.37
N THR A 25 27.10 13.11 19.30
CA THR A 25 27.66 13.06 17.96
C THR A 25 27.74 14.46 17.36
N ALA A 26 28.36 14.58 16.18
CA ALA A 26 28.22 15.77 15.37
C ALA A 26 26.75 16.07 15.07
N ASP A 27 26.46 17.36 15.00
CA ASP A 27 25.16 17.88 14.61
C ASP A 27 24.87 17.57 13.14
N PHE A 28 23.63 17.16 12.87
CA PHE A 28 23.12 16.93 11.52
C PHE A 28 21.75 17.56 11.37
N LYS A 29 21.42 17.93 10.12
CA LYS A 29 20.12 18.51 9.78
C LYS A 29 19.08 17.41 9.67
N VAL A 30 17.91 17.62 10.28
CA VAL A 30 16.79 16.69 10.16
C VAL A 30 16.01 16.99 8.89
N GLU A 31 15.98 16.02 7.96
CA GLU A 31 15.24 16.15 6.70
C GLU A 31 13.82 15.57 6.78
N LYS A 32 13.62 14.51 7.58
CA LYS A 32 12.33 13.84 7.78
C LYS A 32 12.12 13.46 9.26
N GLY A 33 10.86 13.53 9.69
CA GLY A 33 10.42 13.05 11.01
C GLY A 33 10.27 14.14 12.08
N LEU A 34 9.32 13.91 12.99
CA LEU A 34 9.01 14.78 14.11
C LEU A 34 9.68 14.28 15.41
N ARG A 35 9.82 15.15 16.41
CA ARG A 35 10.49 14.78 17.66
C ARG A 35 9.52 13.99 18.55
N GLN A 36 9.90 12.79 18.96
CA GLN A 36 9.10 12.04 19.94
C GLN A 36 9.09 12.78 21.29
N GLY A 37 7.91 12.92 21.90
CA GLY A 37 7.73 13.68 23.15
C GLY A 37 7.64 15.20 22.97
N ASP A 38 7.68 15.72 21.73
CA ASP A 38 7.35 17.11 21.46
C ASP A 38 5.83 17.33 21.47
N PRO A 39 5.30 18.28 22.26
CA PRO A 39 3.86 18.54 22.36
C PRO A 39 3.20 18.96 21.04
N LEU A 40 3.95 19.44 20.05
CA LEU A 40 3.39 19.83 18.74
C LEU A 40 3.26 18.64 17.77
N SER A 41 4.07 17.61 17.95
CA SER A 41 4.16 16.48 17.04
C SER A 41 2.83 15.69 16.89
N PRO A 42 2.04 15.44 17.96
CA PRO A 42 0.72 14.81 17.82
C PRO A 42 -0.26 15.61 16.95
N PHE A 43 -0.25 16.95 17.05
CA PHE A 43 -1.14 17.79 16.27
C PHE A 43 -0.79 17.77 14.77
N LEU A 44 0.50 17.79 14.44
CA LEU A 44 0.96 17.67 13.06
C LEU A 44 0.60 16.31 12.46
N PHE A 45 0.67 15.23 13.25
CA PHE A 45 0.24 13.91 12.81
C PHE A 45 -1.27 13.87 12.51
N LEU A 46 -2.10 14.49 13.36
CA LEU A 46 -3.55 14.59 13.13
C LEU A 46 -3.90 15.33 11.84
N ILE A 47 -3.18 16.41 11.50
CA ILE A 47 -3.38 17.12 10.23
C ILE A 47 -3.09 16.21 9.03
N VAL A 48 -2.02 15.43 9.11
CA VAL A 48 -1.65 14.50 8.03
C VAL A 48 -2.69 13.36 7.93
N ALA A 49 -3.16 12.82 9.06
CA ALA A 49 -4.22 11.81 9.10
C ALA A 49 -5.56 12.33 8.54
N GLU A 50 -5.92 13.59 8.82
CA GLU A 50 -7.10 14.25 8.24
C GLU A 50 -6.99 14.34 6.71
N GLY A 51 -5.79 14.52 6.17
CA GLY A 51 -5.52 14.45 4.74
C GLY A 51 -5.95 13.12 4.12
N LEU A 52 -5.58 11.99 4.74
CA LEU A 52 -6.01 10.66 4.29
C LEU A 52 -7.54 10.51 4.34
N THR A 53 -8.17 10.95 5.44
CA THR A 53 -9.64 10.93 5.58
C THR A 53 -10.33 11.72 4.46
N LYS A 54 -9.81 12.90 4.09
CA LYS A 54 -10.36 13.69 2.99
C LYS A 54 -10.21 13.01 1.65
N MET A 55 -9.08 12.36 1.37
CA MET A 55 -8.88 11.62 0.12
C MET A 55 -9.89 10.47 -0.02
N VAL A 56 -10.10 9.70 1.05
CA VAL A 56 -11.08 8.60 1.06
C VAL A 56 -12.51 9.12 0.88
N ASN A 57 -12.88 10.18 1.60
CA ASN A 57 -14.23 10.76 1.47
C ASN A 57 -14.46 11.36 0.08
N GLN A 58 -13.46 11.99 -0.52
CA GLN A 58 -13.54 12.47 -1.89
C GLN A 58 -13.73 11.32 -2.89
N ALA A 59 -13.05 10.18 -2.69
CA ALA A 59 -13.27 9.01 -3.51
C ALA A 59 -14.70 8.45 -3.36
N VAL A 60 -15.31 8.55 -2.19
CA VAL A 60 -16.73 8.21 -1.98
C VAL A 60 -17.65 9.17 -2.71
N GLU A 61 -17.39 10.48 -2.61
CA GLU A 61 -18.19 11.52 -3.28
C GLU A 61 -18.15 11.39 -4.82
N LEU A 62 -16.99 10.98 -5.35
CA LEU A 62 -16.78 10.72 -6.78
C LEU A 62 -17.21 9.32 -7.22
N ASP A 63 -17.82 8.54 -6.33
CA ASP A 63 -18.34 7.19 -6.57
C ASP A 63 -17.28 6.10 -6.86
N TYR A 64 -15.99 6.43 -6.72
CA TYR A 64 -14.87 5.48 -6.82
C TYR A 64 -14.72 4.57 -5.59
N TYR A 65 -15.28 4.95 -4.43
CA TYR A 65 -15.24 4.15 -3.20
C TYR A 65 -16.64 3.95 -2.60
N LYS A 66 -17.00 2.70 -2.36
CA LYS A 66 -18.25 2.27 -1.73
C LYS A 66 -17.97 1.91 -0.27
N GLY A 67 -18.10 2.89 0.62
CA GLY A 67 -17.98 2.64 2.06
C GLY A 67 -19.06 1.69 2.60
N PHE A 68 -18.81 1.13 3.78
CA PHE A 68 -19.66 0.10 4.36
C PHE A 68 -20.92 0.69 5.00
N LYS A 69 -22.08 0.20 4.57
CA LYS A 69 -23.39 0.64 5.05
C LYS A 69 -23.87 -0.26 6.19
N VAL A 70 -23.97 0.29 7.40
CA VAL A 70 -24.52 -0.42 8.58
C VAL A 70 -26.04 -0.30 8.64
N SER A 71 -26.58 0.86 8.24
CA SER A 71 -28.01 1.11 8.11
C SER A 71 -28.25 2.20 7.06
N ASP A 72 -29.52 2.50 6.75
CA ASP A 72 -29.88 3.56 5.78
C ASP A 72 -29.25 4.92 6.08
N ASN A 73 -28.96 5.22 7.34
CA ASN A 73 -28.43 6.50 7.78
C ASN A 73 -26.99 6.43 8.32
N LEU A 74 -26.36 5.25 8.32
CA LEU A 74 -25.05 5.06 8.93
C LEU A 74 -24.10 4.34 7.96
N LYS A 75 -23.10 5.07 7.47
CA LYS A 75 -22.06 4.59 6.56
C LYS A 75 -20.68 4.93 7.14
N PHE A 76 -19.76 3.98 7.11
CA PHE A 76 -18.37 4.17 7.53
C PHE A 76 -17.43 3.92 6.34
N ASN A 77 -16.46 4.81 6.14
CA ASN A 77 -15.47 4.69 5.07
C ASN A 77 -14.06 4.46 5.67
N ILE A 78 -13.76 5.18 6.75
CA ILE A 78 -12.47 5.17 7.44
C ILE A 78 -12.69 5.37 8.94
N LEU A 79 -11.91 4.66 9.75
CA LEU A 79 -11.82 4.81 11.19
C LEU A 79 -10.35 4.99 11.55
N GLN A 80 -10.01 6.08 12.23
CA GLN A 80 -8.63 6.39 12.62
C GLN A 80 -8.54 6.49 14.15
N PHE A 81 -7.57 5.79 14.73
CA PHE A 81 -7.23 5.91 16.15
C PHE A 81 -5.72 5.85 16.33
N VAL A 82 -5.12 7.00 16.66
CA VAL A 82 -3.68 7.17 16.89
C VAL A 82 -2.87 6.53 15.74
N ASP A 83 -2.19 5.40 15.97
CA ASP A 83 -1.32 4.74 15.01
C ASP A 83 -2.05 3.75 14.08
N ASP A 84 -3.35 3.52 14.29
CA ASP A 84 -4.14 2.53 13.56
C ASP A 84 -5.21 3.21 12.68
N THR A 85 -5.27 2.78 11.42
CA THR A 85 -6.29 3.21 10.45
C THR A 85 -6.97 1.97 9.88
N ILE A 86 -8.30 1.96 9.91
CA ILE A 86 -9.14 0.92 9.33
C ILE A 86 -9.94 1.56 8.19
N LEU A 87 -9.81 1.00 6.98
CA LEU A 87 -10.66 1.34 5.84
C LEU A 87 -11.78 0.30 5.77
N VAL A 88 -13.02 0.75 5.62
CA VAL A 88 -14.20 -0.12 5.59
C VAL A 88 -14.98 0.17 4.32
N GLY A 89 -15.35 -0.87 3.59
CA GLY A 89 -16.04 -0.76 2.31
C GLY A 89 -16.59 -2.11 1.86
N ASP A 90 -17.38 -2.08 0.80
CA ASP A 90 -17.85 -3.27 0.10
C ASP A 90 -16.67 -4.13 -0.41
N ASP A 91 -16.89 -5.44 -0.51
CA ASP A 91 -15.90 -6.47 -0.86
C ASP A 91 -15.71 -6.63 -2.38
N ASN A 92 -15.52 -5.51 -3.08
CA ASN A 92 -15.31 -5.48 -4.53
C ASN A 92 -13.93 -4.93 -4.94
N TRP A 93 -13.56 -5.14 -6.21
CA TRP A 93 -12.24 -4.78 -6.69
C TRP A 93 -12.03 -3.29 -6.88
N GLU A 94 -13.10 -2.58 -7.21
CA GLU A 94 -13.11 -1.13 -7.36
C GLU A 94 -12.69 -0.47 -6.05
N ASN A 95 -13.22 -0.96 -4.93
CA ASN A 95 -12.82 -0.51 -3.59
C ASN A 95 -11.37 -0.82 -3.26
N LEU A 96 -10.89 -2.03 -3.59
CA LEU A 96 -9.51 -2.41 -3.29
C LEU A 96 -8.50 -1.61 -4.13
N TRP A 97 -8.82 -1.34 -5.39
CA TRP A 97 -8.06 -0.41 -6.24
C TRP A 97 -8.09 1.00 -5.69
N CYS A 98 -9.25 1.49 -5.28
CA CYS A 98 -9.37 2.81 -4.69
C CYS A 98 -8.54 2.93 -3.39
N ILE A 99 -8.54 1.90 -2.53
CA ILE A 99 -7.71 1.85 -1.32
C ILE A 99 -6.23 1.90 -1.71
N LYS A 100 -5.79 1.04 -2.62
CA LYS A 100 -4.40 0.99 -3.09
C LYS A 100 -3.95 2.33 -3.69
N TYR A 101 -4.76 2.91 -4.56
CA TYR A 101 -4.48 4.19 -5.22
C TYR A 101 -4.48 5.35 -4.21
N THR A 102 -5.45 5.40 -3.30
CA THR A 102 -5.52 6.41 -2.24
C THR A 102 -4.31 6.34 -1.32
N LEU A 103 -3.93 5.15 -0.87
CA LEU A 103 -2.75 4.94 -0.01
C LEU A 103 -1.45 5.30 -0.74
N ARG A 104 -1.33 4.97 -2.03
CA ARG A 104 -0.17 5.36 -2.85
C ARG A 104 -0.06 6.87 -3.01
N ASN A 105 -1.14 7.55 -3.36
CA ASN A 105 -1.15 9.01 -3.46
C ASN A 105 -0.87 9.68 -2.11
N PHE A 106 -1.42 9.11 -1.02
CA PHE A 106 -1.15 9.60 0.32
C PHE A 106 0.34 9.48 0.68
N GLU A 107 0.98 8.36 0.35
CA GLU A 107 2.43 8.18 0.54
C GLU A 107 3.24 9.18 -0.28
N LEU A 108 2.88 9.42 -1.54
CA LEU A 108 3.56 10.39 -2.41
C LEU A 108 3.46 11.82 -1.90
N VAL A 109 2.28 12.23 -1.40
CA VAL A 109 2.03 13.61 -0.94
C VAL A 109 2.53 13.84 0.48
N SER A 110 2.35 12.87 1.39
CA SER A 110 2.75 13.02 2.79
C SER A 110 4.23 12.66 3.05
N GLY A 111 4.83 11.85 2.17
CA GLY A 111 6.13 11.24 2.40
C GLY A 111 6.14 10.13 3.46
N LEU A 112 4.98 9.79 4.04
CA LEU A 112 4.82 8.69 4.99
C LEU A 112 4.70 7.35 4.25
N LYS A 113 5.44 6.34 4.72
CA LYS A 113 5.30 4.98 4.20
C LYS A 113 4.17 4.25 4.91
N VAL A 114 3.28 3.64 4.14
CA VAL A 114 2.25 2.76 4.70
C VAL A 114 2.92 1.47 5.18
N ASN A 115 2.87 1.23 6.49
CA ASN A 115 3.46 0.04 7.08
C ASN A 115 2.48 -1.15 7.00
N PHE A 116 2.61 -1.96 5.95
CA PHE A 116 1.87 -3.22 5.82
C PHE A 116 2.42 -4.35 6.71
N HIS A 117 3.31 -4.04 7.66
CA HIS A 117 4.10 -5.01 8.44
C HIS A 117 3.57 -5.27 9.86
N LYS A 118 2.42 -4.72 10.26
CA LYS A 118 1.85 -4.97 11.59
C LYS A 118 1.18 -6.36 11.61
N ARG A 119 2.04 -7.39 11.69
CA ARG A 119 1.85 -8.88 11.71
C ARG A 119 1.31 -9.45 10.37
N GLY A 120 1.88 -10.46 9.71
CA GLY A 120 2.90 -11.45 10.07
C GLY A 120 4.33 -11.18 9.59
N ARG A 121 5.26 -11.88 10.23
CA ARG A 121 6.71 -11.69 10.15
C ARG A 121 7.27 -12.43 8.93
N ASN A 122 8.22 -11.77 8.26
CA ASN A 122 9.07 -12.24 7.16
C ASN A 122 8.35 -12.48 5.83
N GLU A 123 8.41 -11.48 4.94
CA GLU A 123 8.87 -11.63 3.56
C GLU A 123 9.21 -10.24 3.00
N GLY A 124 10.26 -10.16 2.19
CA GLY A 124 10.99 -8.92 1.89
C GLY A 124 10.14 -7.80 1.29
N ASN A 125 10.39 -6.57 1.77
CA ASN A 125 10.03 -5.24 1.23
C ASN A 125 8.56 -4.95 0.82
N ASN A 126 7.70 -5.96 0.65
CA ASN A 126 6.29 -5.88 0.31
C ASN A 126 5.52 -6.65 1.39
N GLY A 127 4.61 -5.99 2.10
CA GLY A 127 3.84 -6.64 3.18
C GLY A 127 3.06 -7.87 2.70
N TRP A 128 2.73 -8.76 3.64
CA TRP A 128 2.04 -10.03 3.41
C TRP A 128 0.77 -9.91 2.55
N PHE A 129 0.07 -8.78 2.62
CA PHE A 129 -1.12 -8.54 1.82
C PHE A 129 -0.77 -8.28 0.35
N SER A 130 0.19 -7.38 0.10
CA SER A 130 0.66 -7.03 -1.24
C SER A 130 1.37 -8.18 -1.95
N SER A 131 1.97 -9.12 -1.19
CA SER A 131 2.55 -10.32 -1.79
C SER A 131 1.49 -11.26 -2.36
N ASN A 132 0.26 -11.20 -1.85
CA ASN A 132 -0.87 -12.06 -2.20
C ASN A 132 -1.84 -11.46 -3.22
N ILE A 133 -1.46 -10.35 -3.84
CA ILE A 133 -2.24 -9.65 -4.85
C ILE A 133 -1.45 -9.56 -6.14
N ASN A 134 -2.08 -9.98 -7.23
CA ASN A 134 -1.62 -9.72 -8.59
C ASN A 134 -2.59 -8.78 -9.31
N SER A 135 -2.06 -7.97 -10.21
CA SER A 135 -2.87 -7.17 -11.13
C SER A 135 -3.12 -8.01 -12.39
N VAL A 136 -4.33 -7.97 -12.91
CA VAL A 136 -4.73 -8.65 -14.14
C VAL A 136 -4.97 -7.59 -15.19
N LEU A 137 -4.19 -7.65 -16.27
CA LEU A 137 -4.23 -6.67 -17.34
C LEU A 137 -5.59 -6.67 -18.05
N GLY A 138 -6.29 -5.55 -17.94
CA GLY A 138 -7.39 -5.15 -18.81
C GLY A 138 -6.90 -4.04 -19.73
N ASN A 139 -7.47 -2.83 -19.60
CA ASN A 139 -7.12 -1.67 -20.41
C ASN A 139 -5.74 -1.06 -20.07
N GLY A 140 -5.10 -1.47 -18.98
CA GLY A 140 -3.76 -1.01 -18.57
C GLY A 140 -3.72 0.41 -18.01
N SER A 141 -4.87 1.02 -17.72
CA SER A 141 -4.95 2.41 -17.24
C SER A 141 -4.54 2.57 -15.77
N SER A 142 -4.66 1.51 -14.97
CA SER A 142 -4.53 1.55 -13.51
C SER A 142 -3.36 0.71 -12.98
N ILE A 143 -2.68 -0.02 -13.85
CA ILE A 143 -1.56 -0.88 -13.50
C ILE A 143 -0.24 -0.20 -13.85
N ASN A 144 0.60 0.05 -12.84
CA ASN A 144 1.98 0.49 -13.06
C ASN A 144 2.79 -0.61 -13.74
N PHE A 145 3.46 -0.27 -14.84
CA PHE A 145 4.20 -1.23 -15.66
C PHE A 145 5.39 -1.86 -14.90
N TRP A 146 6.15 -1.08 -14.13
CA TRP A 146 7.39 -1.57 -13.52
C TRP A 146 7.20 -2.17 -12.13
N GLN A 147 6.32 -1.58 -11.33
CA GLN A 147 6.28 -1.76 -9.88
C GLN A 147 5.19 -2.73 -9.41
N GLU A 148 4.28 -3.15 -10.31
CA GLU A 148 3.20 -4.07 -9.97
C GLU A 148 3.43 -5.49 -10.48
N LYS A 149 2.81 -6.45 -9.78
CA LYS A 149 2.79 -7.87 -10.16
C LYS A 149 1.67 -8.14 -11.17
N TRP A 150 1.88 -7.71 -12.41
CA TRP A 150 0.93 -7.97 -13.50
C TRP A 150 1.45 -9.00 -14.51
N LEU A 151 2.74 -9.33 -14.42
CA LEU A 151 3.41 -10.31 -15.26
C LEU A 151 4.27 -11.22 -14.39
N GLY A 152 3.76 -12.40 -14.05
CA GLY A 152 4.44 -13.35 -13.18
C GLY A 152 4.21 -13.12 -11.68
N ALA A 153 5.16 -13.57 -10.85
CA ALA A 153 5.06 -13.57 -9.37
C ALA A 153 5.69 -12.33 -8.70
N THR A 154 6.53 -11.62 -9.44
CA THR A 154 7.35 -10.48 -9.00
C THR A 154 7.15 -9.30 -9.94
N PRO A 155 7.29 -8.05 -9.45
CA PRO A 155 7.28 -6.88 -10.33
C PRO A 155 8.44 -6.86 -11.31
N LEU A 156 8.24 -6.27 -12.48
CA LEU A 156 9.29 -6.16 -13.52
C LEU A 156 10.52 -5.38 -13.05
N CYS A 157 10.39 -4.42 -12.13
CA CYS A 157 11.54 -3.68 -11.59
C CYS A 157 12.48 -4.54 -10.74
N VAL A 158 12.02 -5.70 -10.28
CA VAL A 158 12.82 -6.69 -9.55
C VAL A 158 13.52 -7.64 -10.53
N GLU A 159 12.80 -8.08 -11.57
CA GLU A 159 13.33 -9.00 -12.59
C GLU A 159 14.29 -8.31 -13.58
N PHE A 160 14.06 -7.03 -13.89
CA PHE A 160 14.83 -6.23 -14.84
C PHE A 160 15.37 -4.95 -14.19
N PRO A 161 16.24 -5.07 -13.17
CA PRO A 161 16.69 -3.93 -12.37
C PRO A 161 17.58 -2.96 -13.17
N HIS A 162 18.30 -3.45 -14.20
CA HIS A 162 19.17 -2.60 -15.02
C HIS A 162 18.33 -1.68 -15.92
N LEU A 163 17.32 -2.22 -16.61
CA LEU A 163 16.36 -1.41 -17.37
C LEU A 163 15.57 -0.44 -16.50
N PHE A 164 15.09 -0.88 -15.33
CA PHE A 164 14.34 -0.01 -14.43
C PHE A 164 15.18 1.18 -13.94
N ARG A 165 16.50 1.02 -13.84
CA ARG A 165 17.42 2.13 -13.54
C ARG A 165 17.46 3.14 -14.70
N CYS A 166 17.45 2.69 -15.94
CA CYS A 166 17.50 3.54 -17.12
C CYS A 166 16.14 4.19 -17.46
N GLU A 167 15.02 3.66 -16.97
CA GLU A 167 13.67 4.19 -17.23
C GLU A 167 13.50 5.66 -16.81
N SER A 168 13.05 6.50 -17.75
CA SER A 168 12.74 7.91 -17.50
C SER A 168 11.59 8.08 -16.53
N ASN A 169 10.47 7.39 -16.76
CA ASN A 169 9.32 7.45 -15.87
C ASN A 169 8.98 6.08 -15.26
N LYS A 170 9.29 5.94 -13.98
CA LYS A 170 9.07 4.71 -13.19
C LYS A 170 7.61 4.54 -12.76
N GLU A 171 6.79 5.57 -12.95
CA GLU A 171 5.41 5.62 -12.49
C GLU A 171 4.39 5.40 -13.64
N ASP A 172 4.87 5.17 -14.88
CA ASP A 172 3.99 4.95 -16.04
C ASP A 172 3.11 3.72 -15.88
N THR A 173 1.84 3.87 -16.26
CA THR A 173 0.89 2.77 -16.39
C THR A 173 1.03 2.08 -17.73
N ILE A 174 0.55 0.84 -17.84
CA ILE A 174 0.71 0.00 -19.03
C ILE A 174 0.18 0.69 -20.29
N ILE A 175 -0.96 1.38 -20.23
CA ILE A 175 -1.54 2.06 -21.40
C ILE A 175 -0.66 3.20 -21.94
N ILE A 176 0.17 3.81 -21.09
CA ILE A 176 1.11 4.87 -21.49
C ILE A 176 2.35 4.28 -22.16
N ARG A 177 2.67 3.01 -21.87
CA ARG A 177 3.87 2.30 -22.35
C ARG A 177 3.77 1.79 -23.77
N GLY A 178 2.76 2.18 -24.52
CA GLY A 178 2.62 1.77 -25.90
C GLY A 178 1.47 2.46 -26.59
N LYS A 179 1.16 2.00 -27.79
CA LYS A 179 0.01 2.45 -28.57
C LYS A 179 -0.53 1.34 -29.45
N TRP A 180 -1.77 1.49 -29.87
CA TRP A 180 -2.37 0.65 -30.89
C TRP A 180 -1.95 1.12 -32.27
N GLU A 181 -1.28 0.27 -33.04
CA GLU A 181 -0.90 0.51 -34.42
C GLU A 181 -1.25 -0.73 -35.25
N GLY A 182 -1.89 -0.54 -36.39
CA GLY A 182 -2.23 -1.66 -37.29
C GLY A 182 -3.08 -2.77 -36.69
N GLY A 183 -3.78 -2.54 -35.58
CA GLY A 183 -4.58 -3.55 -34.87
C GLY A 183 -3.79 -4.41 -33.88
N ASP A 184 -2.53 -4.07 -33.62
CA ASP A 184 -1.71 -4.67 -32.57
C ASP A 184 -1.15 -3.63 -31.61
N TRP A 185 -0.59 -4.11 -30.51
CA TRP A 185 0.00 -3.26 -29.48
C TRP A 185 1.52 -3.12 -29.69
N GLU A 186 1.98 -1.89 -29.85
CA GLU A 186 3.40 -1.58 -29.96
C GLU A 186 3.89 -0.96 -28.64
N TRP A 187 4.85 -1.63 -28.00
CA TRP A 187 5.51 -1.11 -26.80
C TRP A 187 6.47 0.02 -27.13
N HIS A 188 6.49 1.02 -26.26
CA HIS A 188 7.34 2.20 -26.36
C HIS A 188 8.27 2.31 -25.16
N TRP A 189 9.51 2.66 -25.45
CA TRP A 189 10.58 2.75 -24.48
C TRP A 189 11.09 4.18 -24.39
N ASN A 190 11.23 4.70 -23.16
CA ASN A 190 11.74 6.04 -22.91
C ASN A 190 12.88 6.02 -21.88
N TRP A 191 14.11 5.88 -22.36
CA TRP A 191 15.29 5.76 -21.51
C TRP A 191 15.90 7.12 -21.20
N ARG A 192 16.43 7.30 -19.98
CA ARG A 192 17.14 8.52 -19.56
C ARG A 192 18.50 8.68 -20.23
N GLU A 193 19.10 7.55 -20.57
CA GLU A 193 20.46 7.41 -21.07
C GLU A 193 20.52 6.29 -22.09
N ASP A 194 21.57 6.30 -22.91
CA ASP A 194 21.82 5.23 -23.88
C ASP A 194 22.04 3.90 -23.15
N LEU A 195 21.40 2.85 -23.65
CA LEU A 195 21.48 1.52 -23.07
C LEU A 195 22.87 0.91 -23.29
N SER A 196 23.45 0.36 -22.23
CA SER A 196 24.66 -0.47 -22.32
C SER A 196 24.34 -1.86 -22.89
N ASN A 197 25.36 -2.65 -23.19
CA ASN A 197 25.18 -4.03 -23.67
C ASN A 197 24.40 -4.92 -22.68
N ILE A 198 24.52 -4.64 -21.38
CA ILE A 198 23.79 -5.37 -20.33
C ILE A 198 22.32 -4.98 -20.38
N ASP A 199 22.03 -3.67 -20.44
CA ASP A 199 20.65 -3.18 -20.49
C ASP A 199 19.95 -3.66 -21.78
N MET A 200 20.66 -3.70 -22.92
CA MET A 200 20.15 -4.23 -24.19
C MET A 200 19.82 -5.73 -24.13
N THR A 201 20.56 -6.51 -23.32
CA THR A 201 20.26 -7.93 -23.12
C THR A 201 18.96 -8.09 -22.32
N GLU A 202 18.82 -7.35 -21.20
CA GLU A 202 17.56 -7.32 -20.45
C GLU A 202 16.39 -6.84 -21.31
N LEU A 203 16.60 -5.88 -22.23
CA LEU A 203 15.55 -5.39 -23.11
C LEU A 203 15.05 -6.49 -24.03
N SER A 204 15.96 -7.25 -24.64
CA SER A 204 15.59 -8.40 -25.48
C SER A 204 14.80 -9.45 -24.70
N ASP A 205 15.18 -9.72 -23.45
CA ASP A 205 14.47 -10.66 -22.60
C ASP A 205 13.07 -10.15 -22.24
N LEU A 206 12.96 -8.87 -21.85
CA LEU A 206 11.69 -8.22 -21.54
C LEU A 206 10.74 -8.21 -22.76
N GLU A 207 11.23 -7.86 -23.94
CA GLU A 207 10.46 -7.89 -25.19
C GLU A 207 9.96 -9.30 -25.53
N GLY A 208 10.78 -10.32 -25.23
CA GLY A 208 10.38 -11.73 -25.34
C GLY A 208 9.23 -12.09 -24.41
N VAL A 209 9.26 -11.66 -23.14
CA VAL A 209 8.17 -11.91 -22.19
C VAL A 209 6.91 -11.14 -22.55
N LEU A 210 7.05 -9.92 -23.11
CA LEU A 210 5.91 -9.08 -23.53
C LEU A 210 5.30 -9.49 -24.86
N GLN A 211 5.90 -10.44 -25.58
CA GLN A 211 5.44 -10.84 -26.89
C GLN A 211 3.98 -11.34 -26.85
N GLY A 212 3.12 -10.72 -27.66
CA GLY A 212 1.70 -11.06 -27.75
C GLY A 212 0.84 -10.57 -26.57
N ILE A 213 1.44 -9.91 -25.58
CA ILE A 213 0.71 -9.27 -24.49
C ILE A 213 0.23 -7.90 -24.96
N LYS A 214 -1.08 -7.67 -24.84
CA LYS A 214 -1.71 -6.41 -25.19
C LYS A 214 -2.85 -6.07 -24.25
N PRO A 215 -3.06 -4.77 -23.96
CA PRO A 215 -4.23 -4.34 -23.22
C PRO A 215 -5.53 -4.74 -23.93
N ASN A 216 -6.61 -4.91 -23.19
CA ASN A 216 -7.96 -5.00 -23.73
C ASN A 216 -8.71 -3.71 -23.38
N ILE A 217 -8.92 -2.83 -24.36
CA ILE A 217 -9.54 -1.52 -24.14
C ILE A 217 -10.99 -1.60 -23.63
N ASN A 218 -11.65 -2.75 -23.83
CA ASN A 218 -13.04 -2.97 -23.44
C ASN A 218 -13.16 -3.60 -22.04
N GLU A 219 -12.06 -3.96 -21.40
CA GLU A 219 -12.06 -4.53 -20.05
C GLU A 219 -11.27 -3.64 -19.09
N GLU A 220 -11.80 -3.47 -17.88
CA GLU A 220 -11.06 -2.77 -16.83
C GLU A 220 -9.98 -3.66 -16.22
N ASP A 221 -8.91 -3.03 -15.73
CA ASP A 221 -7.87 -3.70 -14.96
C ASP A 221 -8.44 -4.30 -13.68
N LYS A 222 -8.07 -5.54 -13.37
CA LYS A 222 -8.60 -6.26 -12.20
C LYS A 222 -7.48 -6.56 -11.21
N CYS A 223 -7.87 -6.77 -9.97
CA CYS A 223 -7.02 -7.33 -8.95
C CYS A 223 -7.35 -8.82 -8.79
N ARG A 224 -6.35 -9.66 -8.52
CA ARG A 224 -6.51 -11.09 -8.27
C ARG A 224 -5.88 -11.43 -6.93
N TRP A 225 -6.71 -11.94 -6.03
CA TRP A 225 -6.27 -12.55 -4.78
C TRP A 225 -5.71 -13.95 -5.05
N ILE A 226 -4.42 -14.15 -4.79
CA ILE A 226 -3.75 -15.42 -5.17
C ILE A 226 -4.03 -16.55 -4.17
N ALA A 227 -4.48 -16.23 -2.96
CA ALA A 227 -4.74 -17.23 -1.93
C ALA A 227 -6.08 -17.97 -2.13
N ASP A 228 -6.87 -17.56 -3.12
CA ASP A 228 -8.10 -18.25 -3.51
C ASP A 228 -8.05 -18.60 -5.02
N PRO A 229 -8.34 -19.86 -5.41
CA PRO A 229 -8.35 -20.26 -6.82
C PRO A 229 -9.33 -19.47 -7.69
N SER A 230 -10.44 -18.97 -7.12
CA SER A 230 -11.40 -18.11 -7.83
C SER A 230 -10.79 -16.76 -8.20
N GLY A 231 -9.69 -16.38 -7.54
CA GLY A 231 -9.09 -15.07 -7.67
C GLY A 231 -9.77 -14.00 -6.83
N ASN A 232 -10.89 -14.29 -6.17
CA ASN A 232 -11.66 -13.34 -5.36
C ASN A 232 -11.13 -13.24 -3.93
N PHE A 233 -11.11 -12.02 -3.40
CA PHE A 233 -10.81 -11.83 -1.99
C PHE A 233 -11.99 -12.30 -1.14
N SER A 234 -11.69 -13.01 -0.05
CA SER A 234 -12.65 -13.23 1.03
C SER A 234 -11.93 -13.17 2.37
N VAL A 235 -12.66 -12.77 3.41
CA VAL A 235 -12.13 -12.79 4.78
C VAL A 235 -11.71 -14.21 5.17
N HIS A 236 -12.43 -15.24 4.69
CA HIS A 236 -12.13 -16.64 4.96
C HIS A 236 -10.80 -17.08 4.33
N SER A 237 -10.58 -16.84 3.04
CA SER A 237 -9.33 -17.21 2.36
C SER A 237 -8.13 -16.41 2.88
N CYS A 238 -8.34 -15.14 3.23
CA CYS A 238 -7.35 -14.30 3.91
C CYS A 238 -6.96 -14.86 5.29
N TYR A 239 -7.95 -15.21 6.12
CA TYR A 239 -7.72 -15.80 7.42
C TYR A 239 -6.95 -17.13 7.32
N ASN A 240 -7.37 -18.02 6.42
CA ASN A 240 -6.71 -19.32 6.22
C ASN A 240 -5.24 -19.15 5.79
N LEU A 241 -4.94 -18.17 4.93
CA LEU A 241 -3.57 -17.83 4.54
C LEU A 241 -2.74 -17.32 5.73
N LEU A 242 -3.31 -16.45 6.56
CA LEU A 242 -2.62 -15.92 7.75
C LEU A 242 -2.37 -17.01 8.80
N VAL A 243 -3.32 -17.93 8.97
CA VAL A 243 -3.17 -19.07 9.88
C VAL A 243 -2.18 -20.09 9.33
N SER A 244 -2.21 -20.40 8.03
CA SER A 244 -1.27 -21.35 7.43
C SER A 244 0.17 -20.82 7.42
N SER A 245 0.36 -19.52 7.20
CA SER A 245 1.67 -18.86 7.31
C SER A 245 2.21 -18.77 8.75
N SER A 246 1.37 -19.00 9.76
CA SER A 246 1.76 -19.05 11.18
C SER A 246 1.96 -20.47 11.73
N GLN A 247 1.69 -21.53 10.95
CA GLN A 247 1.84 -22.94 11.35
C GLN A 247 3.28 -23.49 11.23
N THR A 248 4.31 -22.66 11.40
CA THR A 248 5.69 -23.15 11.64
C THR A 248 6.06 -23.28 13.12
N ASP A 249 5.20 -22.86 14.05
CA ASP A 249 5.34 -23.22 15.47
C ASP A 249 4.12 -24.02 15.92
N MET A 250 4.36 -25.19 16.51
CA MET A 250 3.31 -26.05 17.08
C MET A 250 2.47 -25.24 18.08
N VAL A 251 1.27 -24.84 17.68
CA VAL A 251 0.33 -24.17 18.57
C VAL A 251 -0.25 -25.23 19.51
N ASP A 252 -0.04 -25.04 20.82
CA ASP A 252 -0.61 -25.90 21.86
C ASP A 252 -2.13 -26.06 21.65
N HIS A 253 -2.59 -27.32 21.62
CA HIS A 253 -3.98 -27.68 21.39
C HIS A 253 -4.96 -26.97 22.36
N ASN A 254 -4.50 -26.60 23.55
CA ASN A 254 -5.29 -25.86 24.54
C ASN A 254 -5.54 -24.41 24.12
N VAL A 255 -4.64 -23.78 23.37
CA VAL A 255 -4.78 -22.40 22.87
C VAL A 255 -5.78 -22.35 21.72
N ILE A 256 -5.76 -23.34 20.82
CA ILE A 256 -6.76 -23.46 19.74
C ILE A 256 -8.16 -23.68 20.32
N ARG A 257 -8.28 -24.51 21.37
CA ARG A 257 -9.54 -24.73 22.06
C ARG A 257 -10.06 -23.46 22.74
N ALA A 258 -9.20 -22.73 23.45
CA ALA A 258 -9.56 -21.46 24.08
C ALA A 258 -9.98 -20.38 23.07
N LEU A 259 -9.37 -20.33 21.87
CA LEU A 259 -9.76 -19.40 20.82
C LEU A 259 -11.11 -19.76 20.18
N ASN A 260 -11.36 -21.04 19.92
CA ASN A 260 -12.68 -21.49 19.44
C ASN A 260 -13.78 -21.21 20.47
N ASP A 261 -13.49 -21.38 21.76
CA ASP A 261 -14.43 -21.06 22.83
C ASP A 261 -14.62 -19.53 23.00
N LEU A 262 -13.59 -18.71 22.70
CA LEU A 262 -13.67 -17.24 22.74
C LEU A 262 -14.66 -16.68 21.71
N TRP A 263 -14.67 -17.23 20.49
CA TRP A 263 -15.54 -16.79 19.39
C TRP A 263 -16.95 -17.40 19.45
N LEU A 264 -17.19 -18.38 20.34
CA LEU A 264 -18.52 -18.91 20.64
C LEU A 264 -19.20 -18.19 21.82
N ASN A 265 -18.53 -17.25 22.47
CA ASN A 265 -19.17 -16.46 23.52
C ASN A 265 -20.06 -15.38 22.91
N ASP A 266 -21.36 -15.49 23.14
CA ASP A 266 -22.29 -14.36 23.13
C ASP A 266 -21.86 -13.38 24.23
N ILE A 267 -20.90 -12.51 23.93
CA ILE A 267 -20.51 -11.43 24.84
C ILE A 267 -21.60 -10.35 24.78
N PRO A 268 -22.30 -10.04 25.89
CA PRO A 268 -23.27 -8.96 25.90
C PRO A 268 -22.58 -7.62 25.71
N SER A 269 -23.17 -6.76 24.88
CA SER A 269 -22.71 -5.38 24.69
C SER A 269 -22.75 -4.59 26.00
N LYS A 270 -21.60 -3.99 26.36
CA LYS A 270 -21.34 -3.00 27.45
C LYS A 270 -20.99 -3.58 28.83
N ILE A 271 -19.71 -3.45 29.19
CA ILE A 271 -19.32 -3.16 30.58
C ILE A 271 -18.26 -2.05 30.55
N GLY A 272 -18.65 -0.85 31.00
CA GLY A 272 -17.72 0.18 31.42
C GLY A 272 -17.28 -0.10 32.85
N VAL A 273 -15.98 -0.08 33.12
CA VAL A 273 -15.43 -0.16 34.47
C VAL A 273 -14.85 1.20 34.81
N PHE A 274 -15.54 1.93 35.69
CA PHE A 274 -14.94 2.97 36.51
C PHE A 274 -14.42 2.34 37.80
N GLY A 275 -13.30 2.85 38.31
CA GLY A 275 -12.84 2.58 39.66
C GLY A 275 -12.02 3.76 40.15
N GLY A 276 -12.60 4.56 41.05
CA GLY A 276 -11.92 5.61 41.79
C GLY A 276 -11.49 5.13 43.16
N ALA A 277 -10.35 5.64 43.62
CA ALA A 277 -10.23 6.51 44.78
C ALA A 277 -9.07 7.46 44.52
#